data_AF-A0A4R4L356-F1
#
_entry.id   AF-A0A4R4L356-F1
#
_cell.length_a   1.000
_cell.length_b   1.000
_cell.length_c   1.000
_cell.angle_alpha   90.00
_cell.angle_beta   90.00
_cell.angle_gamma   90.00
#
_symmetry.space_group_name_H-M   'P 1'
#
loop_
_entity.id
_entity.type
_entity.pdbx_description
1 polymer ?
#
loop_
_entity_poly.entity_id
_entity_poly.type
_entity_poly.pdbx_seq_one_letter_code
_entity_poly.pdbx_strand_id
1 'polypeptide(L)'
;MDDHLLVEALRERDADAPAAVYDAHADRLYAYCWFQLRCRDAAQVALRDTFIVAEAHIGKLRDPDRFGPWLYAIARLECARRMPSRDQAPDVPVASHDQEDVDQRIMAWQAVLALRPMSREILELRVRHQLSVPDLAAVFDVPLKDAQAALESAHAELEEALIAEILAHQGPYGCSQRARLLRERRGEFNHDLNGRLMRHADDCPACGAFRPRTVSAAKVYGLLPDADLGAELRLRVMSCFMDPELVGYRLFVATRVAEFTADGFPVQSRQPARSLKASGPRGLLWLRRFRRTDFRPKVPLSGKGDPQSSGLGAHAARVVLVLTAIALLAGGGVASIYGLFGAGRRDTGVVAGPRPTAFPGTSLEPGLGRPSADHPDAGAHLDIAPVSATFPLGSRASSAPPTALPASSVPSNSADESTGSRAKNALVLSPLYLDLAGGADGSVELRAEGGPVSWQANSRAPLRADPMSGHLKAGQSVTVRVHVSRQPSSRGESTITFMPGRKQVHVTWRPDAPSPDPTPSPTPTGSAPGEPSSPPGTQRPTSPPPSRPKP
;
A
#
# COMPACT_ATOMS: atom_id res chain seq x y z
N MET A 1 15.50 20.41 6.29
CA MET A 1 14.96 21.63 6.89
C MET A 1 14.71 21.33 8.36
N ASP A 2 14.93 22.28 9.24
CA ASP A 2 14.71 22.10 10.69
C ASP A 2 13.21 22.01 10.99
N ASP A 3 12.79 21.05 11.81
CA ASP A 3 11.39 20.83 12.17
C ASP A 3 10.80 22.06 12.88
N HIS A 4 11.61 22.77 13.66
CA HIS A 4 11.20 24.02 14.30
C HIS A 4 10.76 25.09 13.26
N LEU A 5 11.51 25.25 12.16
CA LEU A 5 11.17 26.22 11.12
C LEU A 5 9.88 25.84 10.38
N LEU A 6 9.65 24.54 10.16
CA LEU A 6 8.42 24.05 9.55
C LEU A 6 7.20 24.34 10.44
N VAL A 7 7.33 24.16 11.76
CA VAL A 7 6.27 24.44 12.73
C VAL A 7 5.94 25.93 12.77
N GLU A 8 6.95 26.81 12.80
CA GLU A 8 6.71 28.25 12.81
C GLU A 8 6.06 28.73 11.50
N ALA A 9 6.52 28.26 10.34
CA ALA A 9 5.92 28.61 9.05
C ALA A 9 4.44 28.16 8.98
N LEU A 10 4.12 26.98 9.49
CA LEU A 10 2.72 26.52 9.60
C LEU A 10 1.89 27.38 10.55
N ARG A 11 2.45 27.82 11.70
CA ARG A 11 1.75 28.69 12.67
C ARG A 11 1.45 30.07 12.09
N GLU A 12 2.38 30.61 11.30
CA GLU A 12 2.23 31.89 10.58
C GLU A 12 1.31 31.78 9.35
N ARG A 13 0.90 30.56 8.98
CA ARG A 13 0.11 30.25 7.78
C ARG A 13 0.80 30.71 6.49
N ASP A 14 2.11 30.49 6.44
CA ASP A 14 2.87 30.68 5.21
C ASP A 14 2.30 29.76 4.10
N ALA A 15 2.10 30.34 2.92
CA ALA A 15 1.55 29.65 1.75
C ALA A 15 2.43 28.47 1.31
N ASP A 16 3.75 28.56 1.51
CA ASP A 16 4.70 27.51 1.11
C ASP A 16 4.94 26.46 2.20
N ALA A 17 4.45 26.68 3.44
CA ALA A 17 4.67 25.75 4.55
C ALA A 17 4.14 24.32 4.29
N PRO A 18 2.92 24.11 3.74
CA PRO A 18 2.43 22.76 3.44
C PRO A 18 3.34 22.00 2.46
N ALA A 19 3.93 22.70 1.48
CA ALA A 19 4.85 22.12 0.51
C ALA A 19 6.17 21.72 1.16
N ALA A 20 6.75 22.59 1.99
CA ALA A 20 7.99 22.31 2.71
C ALA A 20 7.83 21.14 3.70
N VAL A 21 6.70 21.06 4.39
CA VAL A 21 6.36 19.97 5.31
C VAL A 21 6.20 18.65 4.54
N TYR A 22 5.53 18.68 3.38
CA TYR A 22 5.42 17.52 2.51
C TYR A 22 6.80 17.03 2.09
N ASP A 23 7.64 17.90 1.55
CA ASP A 23 8.96 17.52 1.03
C ASP A 23 9.88 16.96 2.13
N ALA A 24 9.70 17.38 3.39
CA ALA A 24 10.48 16.89 4.51
C ALA A 24 9.98 15.54 5.07
N HIS A 25 8.66 15.31 5.11
CA HIS A 25 8.07 14.21 5.90
C HIS A 25 7.24 13.19 5.11
N ALA A 26 6.85 13.49 3.86
CA ALA A 26 5.89 12.68 3.11
C ALA A 26 6.36 11.24 2.86
N ASP A 27 7.62 11.03 2.50
CA ASP A 27 8.18 9.70 2.22
C ASP A 27 8.01 8.75 3.41
N ARG A 28 8.46 9.19 4.59
CA ARG A 28 8.44 8.37 5.81
C ARG A 28 7.03 8.17 6.35
N LEU A 29 6.17 9.20 6.26
CA LEU A 29 4.78 9.09 6.68
C LEU A 29 3.98 8.20 5.73
N TYR A 30 4.25 8.26 4.42
CA TYR A 30 3.61 7.41 3.44
C TYR A 30 3.98 5.95 3.64
N ALA A 31 5.26 5.64 3.85
CA ALA A 31 5.71 4.28 4.16
C ALA A 31 4.98 3.71 5.39
N TYR A 32 4.85 4.51 6.46
CA TYR A 32 4.06 4.14 7.65
C TYR A 32 2.58 3.91 7.33
N CYS A 33 1.93 4.86 6.65
CA CYS A 33 0.52 4.76 6.27
C CYS A 33 0.27 3.53 5.40
N TRP A 34 1.17 3.24 4.45
CA TRP A 34 1.07 2.06 3.60
C TRP A 34 1.30 0.78 4.41
N PHE A 35 2.27 0.73 5.31
CA PHE A 35 2.47 -0.44 6.16
C PHE A 35 1.22 -0.79 6.97
N GLN A 36 0.55 0.23 7.52
CA GLN A 36 -0.68 0.05 8.31
C GLN A 36 -1.88 -0.36 7.45
N LEU A 37 -2.01 0.20 6.23
CA LEU A 37 -3.22 0.07 5.40
C LEU A 37 -3.10 -0.99 4.30
N ARG A 38 -1.88 -1.34 3.91
CA ARG A 38 -1.53 -2.31 2.85
C ARG A 38 -2.18 -1.99 1.48
N CYS A 39 -2.52 -0.72 1.27
CA CYS A 39 -3.22 -0.21 0.10
C CYS A 39 -2.73 1.21 -0.21
N ARG A 40 -2.16 1.42 -1.40
CA ARG A 40 -1.62 2.71 -1.83
C ARG A 40 -2.67 3.81 -1.82
N ASP A 41 -3.85 3.57 -2.38
CA ASP A 41 -4.91 4.59 -2.42
C ASP A 41 -5.35 5.02 -1.01
N ALA A 42 -5.51 4.07 -0.10
CA ALA A 42 -5.85 4.37 1.29
C ALA A 42 -4.72 5.12 2.01
N ALA A 43 -3.46 4.76 1.76
CA ALA A 43 -2.29 5.43 2.30
C ALA A 43 -2.12 6.86 1.79
N GLN A 44 -2.37 7.10 0.50
CA GLN A 44 -2.37 8.44 -0.10
C GLN A 44 -3.40 9.35 0.57
N VAL A 45 -4.61 8.84 0.80
CA VAL A 45 -5.67 9.60 1.48
C VAL A 45 -5.29 9.85 2.95
N ALA A 46 -4.78 8.86 3.66
CA ALA A 46 -4.35 9.01 5.06
C ALA A 46 -3.22 10.03 5.21
N LEU A 47 -2.23 10.01 4.30
CA LEU A 47 -1.14 10.98 4.25
C LEU A 47 -1.66 12.41 4.03
N ARG A 48 -2.53 12.60 3.02
CA ARG A 48 -3.14 13.90 2.75
C ARG A 48 -3.91 14.42 3.96
N ASP A 49 -4.76 13.58 4.55
CA ASP A 49 -5.56 13.95 5.71
C ASP A 49 -4.69 14.26 6.93
N THR A 50 -3.55 13.58 7.08
CA THR A 50 -2.55 13.88 8.12
C THR A 50 -2.03 15.31 7.99
N PHE A 51 -1.64 15.73 6.78
CA PHE A 51 -1.17 17.11 6.56
C PHE A 51 -2.27 18.15 6.76
N ILE A 52 -3.51 17.84 6.39
CA ILE A 52 -4.65 18.74 6.63
C ILE A 52 -4.88 18.93 8.15
N VAL A 53 -4.88 17.84 8.91
CA VAL A 53 -5.01 17.92 10.37
C VAL A 53 -3.81 18.66 10.98
N ALA A 54 -2.60 18.41 10.49
CA ALA A 54 -1.39 19.06 10.96
C ALA A 54 -1.45 20.58 10.76
N GLU A 55 -1.80 21.06 9.56
CA GLU A 55 -1.95 22.48 9.26
C GLU A 55 -3.04 23.14 10.12
N ALA A 56 -4.19 22.48 10.27
CA ALA A 56 -5.29 23.02 11.06
C ALA A 56 -5.00 23.10 12.57
N HIS A 57 -4.19 22.18 13.11
CA HIS A 57 -3.97 22.03 14.56
C HIS A 57 -2.54 22.29 15.01
N ILE A 58 -1.67 22.84 14.17
CA ILE A 58 -0.27 23.10 14.52
C ILE A 58 -0.10 23.95 15.79
N GLY A 59 -1.05 24.84 16.08
CA GLY A 59 -1.07 25.64 17.30
C GLY A 59 -1.28 24.84 18.60
N LYS A 60 -1.63 23.55 18.51
CA LYS A 60 -1.75 22.65 19.67
C LYS A 60 -0.41 22.06 20.08
N LEU A 61 0.49 21.81 19.14
CA LEU A 61 1.81 21.25 19.42
C LEU A 61 2.59 22.23 20.30
N ARG A 62 3.02 21.77 21.48
CA ARG A 62 3.74 22.60 22.45
C ARG A 62 5.23 22.69 22.17
N ASP A 63 5.80 21.57 21.75
CA ASP A 63 7.23 21.40 21.52
C ASP A 63 7.50 21.20 20.02
N PRO A 64 8.06 22.20 19.32
CA PRO A 64 8.36 22.09 17.89
C PRO A 64 9.33 20.97 17.54
N ASP A 65 10.24 20.59 18.45
CA ASP A 65 11.23 19.52 18.22
C ASP A 65 10.57 18.14 18.14
N ARG A 66 9.29 18.04 18.53
CA ARG A 66 8.47 16.83 18.50
C ARG A 66 7.51 16.77 17.31
N PHE A 67 7.73 17.62 16.30
CA PHE A 67 6.88 17.68 15.12
C PHE A 67 6.78 16.35 14.37
N GLY A 68 7.91 15.68 14.11
CA GLY A 68 7.91 14.34 13.48
C GLY A 68 7.04 13.32 14.23
N PRO A 69 7.29 13.02 15.51
CA PRO A 69 6.43 12.14 16.32
C PRO A 69 4.96 12.59 16.36
N TRP A 70 4.69 13.89 16.41
CA TRP A 70 3.33 14.43 16.38
C TRP A 70 2.59 14.11 15.08
N LEU A 71 3.28 14.21 13.92
CA LEU A 71 2.74 13.79 12.63
C LEU A 71 2.39 12.29 12.61
N TYR A 72 3.24 11.43 13.21
CA TYR A 72 2.92 10.00 13.34
C TYR A 72 1.68 9.74 14.20
N ALA A 73 1.49 10.51 15.29
CA ALA A 73 0.30 10.40 16.13
C ALA A 73 -1.00 10.77 15.38
N ILE A 74 -0.93 11.75 14.47
CA ILE A 74 -2.05 12.11 13.58
C ILE A 74 -2.25 11.03 12.52
N ALA A 75 -1.18 10.59 11.84
CA ALA A 75 -1.23 9.57 10.81
C ALA A 75 -1.84 8.26 11.32
N ARG A 76 -1.54 7.91 12.58
CA ARG A 76 -2.12 6.77 13.27
C ARG A 76 -3.64 6.84 13.37
N LEU A 77 -4.19 8.01 13.74
CA LEU A 77 -5.64 8.22 13.78
C LEU A 77 -6.26 8.12 12.39
N GLU A 78 -5.62 8.69 11.37
CA GLU A 78 -6.14 8.63 10.00
C GLU A 78 -6.05 7.24 9.38
N CYS A 79 -5.04 6.44 9.74
CA CYS A 79 -4.96 5.03 9.37
C CYS A 79 -6.01 4.18 10.11
N ALA A 80 -6.26 4.43 11.39
CA ALA A 80 -7.23 3.68 12.18
C ALA A 80 -8.66 3.76 11.59
N ARG A 81 -9.00 4.86 10.91
CA ARG A 81 -10.29 5.03 10.22
C ARG A 81 -10.45 4.18 8.97
N ARG A 82 -9.35 3.63 8.44
CA ARG A 82 -9.27 2.94 7.14
C ARG A 82 -8.67 1.54 7.25
N MET A 83 -8.62 1.00 8.48
CA MET A 83 -7.93 -0.25 8.76
C MET A 83 -8.46 -1.39 7.87
N PRO A 84 -7.60 -2.05 7.08
CA PRO A 84 -8.01 -3.13 6.19
C PRO A 84 -8.55 -4.34 6.98
N SER A 85 -9.37 -5.15 6.31
CA SER A 85 -9.68 -6.49 6.81
C SER A 85 -8.40 -7.29 6.98
N ARG A 86 -8.32 -8.13 8.02
CA ARG A 86 -7.09 -8.90 8.33
C ARG A 86 -6.57 -9.66 7.10
N ASP A 87 -7.47 -10.35 6.40
CA ASP A 87 -7.18 -11.23 5.25
C ASP A 87 -6.90 -10.48 3.94
N GLN A 88 -6.94 -9.14 3.94
CA GLN A 88 -6.63 -8.35 2.74
C GLN A 88 -5.14 -8.45 2.40
N ALA A 89 -4.86 -8.96 1.20
CA ALA A 89 -3.51 -8.97 0.64
C ALA A 89 -3.00 -7.54 0.36
N PRO A 90 -1.70 -7.26 0.55
CA PRO A 90 -1.12 -5.99 0.17
C PRO A 90 -1.17 -5.76 -1.34
N ASP A 91 -1.36 -4.51 -1.75
CA ASP A 91 -1.38 -4.11 -3.16
C ASP A 91 0.03 -3.97 -3.78
N VAL A 92 1.07 -3.94 -2.95
CA VAL A 92 2.47 -4.08 -3.36
C VAL A 92 2.92 -5.51 -3.08
N PRO A 93 3.61 -6.18 -4.04
CA PRO A 93 4.15 -7.51 -3.83
C PRO A 93 5.07 -7.57 -2.62
N VAL A 94 4.93 -8.62 -1.80
CA VAL A 94 5.77 -8.82 -0.61
C VAL A 94 7.25 -9.06 -0.97
N ALA A 95 7.46 -9.75 -2.09
CA ALA A 95 8.78 -10.03 -2.65
C ALA A 95 8.66 -10.09 -4.18
N SER A 96 9.75 -9.77 -4.86
CA SER A 96 9.89 -9.91 -6.31
C SER A 96 10.80 -11.08 -6.66
N HIS A 97 10.54 -11.74 -7.78
CA HIS A 97 11.20 -13.00 -8.16
C HIS A 97 12.70 -12.83 -8.49
N ASP A 98 13.16 -11.59 -8.70
CA ASP A 98 14.55 -11.22 -8.95
C ASP A 98 15.35 -11.02 -7.66
N GLN A 99 14.72 -11.09 -6.49
CA GLN A 99 15.38 -10.99 -5.19
C GLN A 99 15.93 -12.35 -4.76
N GLU A 100 17.14 -12.39 -4.19
CA GLU A 100 17.75 -13.64 -3.70
C GLU A 100 17.12 -14.13 -2.37
N ASP A 101 16.45 -13.24 -1.64
CA ASP A 101 15.91 -13.43 -0.29
C ASP A 101 14.38 -13.58 -0.25
N VAL A 102 13.73 -13.97 -1.36
CA VAL A 102 12.27 -14.09 -1.50
C VAL A 102 11.62 -14.86 -0.35
N ASP A 103 12.10 -16.07 -0.03
CA ASP A 103 11.53 -16.89 1.03
C ASP A 103 11.65 -16.21 2.41
N GLN A 104 12.74 -15.48 2.65
CA GLN A 104 12.96 -14.76 3.90
C GLN A 104 12.04 -13.55 4.02
N ARG A 105 11.79 -12.82 2.91
CA ARG A 105 10.86 -11.69 2.85
C ARG A 105 9.42 -12.14 3.07
N ILE A 106 9.01 -13.23 2.42
CA ILE A 106 7.68 -13.83 2.61
C ILE A 106 7.53 -14.26 4.07
N MET A 107 8.51 -14.97 4.63
CA MET A 107 8.48 -15.41 6.03
C MET A 107 8.43 -14.23 7.00
N ALA A 108 9.26 -13.20 6.79
CA ALA A 108 9.28 -11.99 7.60
C ALA A 108 7.92 -11.29 7.60
N TRP A 109 7.33 -11.12 6.42
CA TRP A 109 6.00 -10.53 6.27
C TRP A 109 4.92 -11.32 7.01
N GLN A 110 4.88 -12.64 6.85
CA GLN A 110 3.90 -13.49 7.54
C GLN A 110 4.09 -13.46 9.06
N ALA A 111 5.34 -13.53 9.54
CA ALA A 111 5.67 -13.40 10.95
C ALA A 111 5.16 -12.06 11.49
N VAL A 112 5.43 -10.95 10.80
CA VAL A 112 5.03 -9.59 11.19
C VAL A 112 3.51 -9.40 11.19
N LEU A 113 2.78 -9.98 10.23
CA LEU A 113 1.32 -9.95 10.22
C LEU A 113 0.67 -10.81 11.30
N ALA A 114 1.38 -11.80 11.83
CA ALA A 114 0.90 -12.65 12.93
C ALA A 114 0.99 -11.97 14.32
N LEU A 115 1.72 -10.86 14.45
CA LEU A 115 1.79 -10.08 15.70
C LEU A 115 0.45 -9.43 16.03
N ARG A 116 0.25 -9.11 17.31
CA ARG A 116 -0.83 -8.22 17.72
C ARG A 116 -0.67 -6.84 17.04
N PRO A 117 -1.76 -6.15 16.68
CA PRO A 117 -1.69 -4.87 15.95
C PRO A 117 -0.79 -3.83 16.61
N MET A 118 -0.84 -3.70 17.94
CA MET A 118 0.01 -2.78 18.70
C MET A 118 1.49 -3.16 18.64
N SER A 119 1.81 -4.45 18.79
CA SER A 119 3.18 -4.96 18.74
C SER A 119 3.80 -4.81 17.35
N ARG A 120 3.01 -5.03 16.30
CA ARG A 120 3.41 -4.78 14.91
C ARG A 120 3.73 -3.30 14.66
N GLU A 121 2.86 -2.41 15.14
CA GLU A 121 2.96 -0.97 14.92
C GLU A 121 4.12 -0.34 15.72
N ILE A 122 4.29 -0.72 17.00
CA ILE A 122 5.35 -0.14 17.84
C ILE A 122 6.75 -0.50 17.32
N LEU A 123 6.91 -1.71 16.77
CA LEU A 123 8.15 -2.12 16.13
C LEU A 123 8.39 -1.40 14.80
N GLU A 124 7.35 -1.17 13.98
CA GLU A 124 7.47 -0.39 12.74
C GLU A 124 8.01 1.01 13.05
N LEU A 125 7.37 1.70 13.99
CA LEU A 125 7.74 3.06 14.40
C LEU A 125 9.14 3.09 15.04
N ARG A 126 9.49 2.09 15.84
CA ARG A 126 10.81 2.02 16.47
C ARG A 126 11.93 1.71 15.48
N VAL A 127 11.70 0.81 14.54
CA VAL A 127 12.75 0.20 13.73
C VAL A 127 12.95 0.96 12.41
N ARG A 128 11.89 1.17 11.63
CA ARG A 128 12.00 1.82 10.31
C ARG A 128 11.93 3.34 10.43
N HIS A 129 11.05 3.84 11.31
CA HIS A 129 10.88 5.28 11.54
C HIS A 129 11.74 5.85 12.67
N GLN A 130 12.45 4.98 13.42
CA GLN A 130 13.48 5.37 14.39
C GLN A 130 12.98 6.25 15.55
N LEU A 131 11.69 6.15 15.91
CA LEU A 131 11.14 6.89 17.05
C LEU A 131 11.76 6.45 18.37
N SER A 132 12.00 7.41 19.26
CA SER A 132 12.45 7.15 20.64
C SER A 132 11.33 6.52 21.47
N VAL A 133 11.66 5.82 22.56
CA VAL A 133 10.63 5.24 23.45
C VAL A 133 9.72 6.31 24.09
N PRO A 134 10.23 7.49 24.50
CA PRO A 134 9.39 8.62 24.87
C PRO A 134 8.45 9.11 23.76
N ASP A 135 8.90 9.09 22.51
CA ASP A 135 8.06 9.45 21.37
C ASP A 135 6.98 8.41 21.12
N LEU A 136 7.32 7.12 21.20
CA LEU A 136 6.32 6.05 21.15
C LEU A 136 5.27 6.24 22.26
N ALA A 137 5.67 6.56 23.48
CA ALA A 137 4.74 6.83 24.58
C ALA A 137 3.74 7.95 24.23
N ALA A 138 4.21 9.05 23.62
CA ALA A 138 3.34 10.15 23.19
C ALA A 138 2.48 9.79 21.97
N VAL A 139 3.03 9.08 20.98
CA VAL A 139 2.29 8.65 19.77
C VAL A 139 1.16 7.68 20.13
N PHE A 140 1.39 6.78 21.08
CA PHE A 140 0.39 5.82 21.53
C PHE A 140 -0.52 6.34 22.65
N ASP A 141 -0.24 7.53 23.20
CA ASP A 141 -0.94 8.11 24.36
C ASP A 141 -0.96 7.17 25.57
N VAL A 142 0.22 6.68 25.94
CA VAL A 142 0.44 5.78 27.08
C VAL A 142 1.60 6.27 27.95
N PRO A 143 1.63 5.92 29.25
CA PRO A 143 2.79 6.18 30.10
C PRO A 143 4.08 5.59 29.53
N LEU A 144 5.22 6.26 29.75
CA LEU A 144 6.54 5.81 29.27
C LEU A 144 6.85 4.36 29.65
N LYS A 145 6.53 3.97 30.88
CA LYS A 145 6.72 2.61 31.39
C LYS A 145 5.90 1.58 30.60
N ASP A 146 4.68 1.94 30.20
CA ASP A 146 3.80 1.06 29.44
C ASP A 146 4.29 0.93 27.99
N ALA A 147 4.82 2.01 27.39
CA ALA A 147 5.47 1.95 26.08
C ALA A 147 6.72 1.07 26.09
N GLN A 148 7.55 1.15 27.15
CA GLN A 148 8.71 0.27 27.36
C GLN A 148 8.28 -1.19 27.44
N ALA A 149 7.32 -1.51 28.30
CA ALA A 149 6.81 -2.87 28.46
C ALA A 149 6.15 -3.41 27.17
N ALA A 150 5.44 -2.56 26.42
CA ALA A 150 4.86 -2.91 25.13
C ALA A 150 5.93 -3.23 24.08
N LEU A 151 7.02 -2.45 24.03
CA LEU A 151 8.13 -2.70 23.10
C LEU A 151 8.88 -4.00 23.44
N GLU A 152 9.13 -4.26 24.72
CA GLU A 152 9.71 -5.53 25.17
C GLU A 152 8.81 -6.72 24.81
N SER A 153 7.51 -6.59 25.05
CA SER A 153 6.51 -7.60 24.67
C SER A 153 6.48 -7.82 23.16
N ALA A 154 6.61 -6.76 22.37
CA ALA A 154 6.61 -6.84 20.91
C ALA A 154 7.84 -7.56 20.37
N HIS A 155 9.03 -7.35 20.95
CA HIS A 155 10.22 -8.12 20.59
C HIS A 155 10.05 -9.61 20.90
N ALA A 156 9.50 -9.96 22.06
CA ALA A 156 9.23 -11.35 22.42
C ALA A 156 8.19 -12.00 21.48
N GLU A 157 7.11 -11.29 21.14
CA GLU A 157 6.12 -11.74 20.16
C GLU A 157 6.71 -11.94 18.76
N LEU A 158 7.63 -11.07 18.34
CA LEU A 158 8.31 -11.22 17.06
C LEU A 158 9.18 -12.47 17.02
N GLU A 159 9.93 -12.74 18.09
CA GLU A 159 10.72 -13.97 18.20
C GLU A 159 9.81 -15.21 18.12
N GLU A 160 8.72 -15.20 18.89
CA GLU A 160 7.73 -16.28 18.92
C GLU A 160 7.11 -16.53 17.53
N ALA A 161 6.70 -15.46 16.84
CA ALA A 161 6.11 -15.53 15.50
C ALA A 161 7.10 -16.03 14.46
N LEU A 162 8.35 -15.56 14.48
CA LEU A 162 9.37 -16.00 13.53
C LEU A 162 9.74 -17.47 13.75
N ILE A 163 9.87 -17.92 15.01
CA ILE A 163 10.10 -19.33 15.33
C ILE A 163 8.94 -20.19 14.83
N ALA A 164 7.70 -19.75 15.04
CA ALA A 164 6.53 -20.46 14.57
C ALA A 164 6.55 -20.62 13.04
N GLU A 165 6.89 -19.57 12.29
CA GLU A 165 7.01 -19.61 10.83
C GLU A 165 8.15 -20.52 10.33
N ILE A 166 9.32 -20.47 10.97
CA ILE A 166 10.45 -21.37 10.66
C ILE A 166 10.04 -22.82 10.92
N LEU A 167 9.43 -23.10 12.06
CA LEU A 167 8.95 -24.43 12.38
C LEU A 167 7.86 -24.87 11.42
N ALA A 168 6.98 -23.99 10.94
CA ALA A 168 5.95 -24.34 9.98
C ALA A 168 6.54 -24.83 8.65
N HIS A 169 7.51 -24.09 8.12
CA HIS A 169 8.02 -24.28 6.76
C HIS A 169 9.28 -25.15 6.66
N GLN A 170 10.15 -25.10 7.68
CA GLN A 170 11.47 -25.73 7.66
C GLN A 170 11.64 -26.78 8.77
N GLY A 171 10.70 -26.89 9.72
CA GLY A 171 10.83 -27.78 10.87
C GLY A 171 10.84 -29.28 10.51
N PRO A 172 11.26 -30.15 11.46
CA PRO A 172 11.50 -31.56 11.18
C PRO A 172 10.20 -32.31 10.87
N TYR A 173 10.22 -33.16 9.84
CA TYR A 173 9.07 -33.97 9.42
C TYR A 173 8.64 -35.02 10.47
N GLY A 174 9.56 -35.50 11.32
CA GLY A 174 9.31 -36.58 12.29
C GLY A 174 8.70 -36.15 13.63
N CYS A 175 8.47 -34.86 13.88
CA CYS A 175 7.92 -34.41 15.16
C CYS A 175 6.38 -34.46 15.18
N SER A 176 5.81 -35.47 15.82
CA SER A 176 4.35 -35.69 15.90
C SER A 176 3.61 -34.57 16.64
N GLN A 177 4.21 -34.02 17.69
CA GLN A 177 3.63 -32.92 18.47
C GLN A 177 3.56 -31.63 17.64
N ARG A 178 4.64 -31.27 16.94
CA ARG A 178 4.65 -30.18 15.96
C ARG A 178 3.56 -30.37 14.91
N ALA A 179 3.48 -31.57 14.30
CA ALA A 179 2.47 -31.87 13.31
C ALA A 179 1.03 -31.74 13.86
N ARG A 180 0.81 -32.06 15.13
CA ARG A 180 -0.48 -31.82 15.81
C ARG A 180 -0.78 -30.33 15.95
N LEU A 181 0.17 -29.54 16.44
CA LEU A 181 0.01 -28.08 16.57
C LEU A 181 -0.29 -27.41 15.23
N LEU A 182 0.42 -27.81 14.16
CA LEU A 182 0.20 -27.27 12.83
C LEU A 182 -1.15 -27.69 12.21
N ARG A 183 -1.72 -28.85 12.60
CA ARG A 183 -3.07 -29.26 12.16
C ARG A 183 -4.19 -28.48 12.83
N GLU A 184 -3.96 -27.94 14.02
CA GLU A 184 -4.94 -27.11 14.72
C GLU A 184 -5.06 -25.70 14.10
N ARG A 185 -4.16 -25.36 13.16
CA ARG A 185 -4.15 -24.11 12.41
C ARG A 185 -5.42 -23.98 11.57
N ARG A 186 -6.23 -22.97 11.87
CA ARG A 186 -7.32 -22.48 11.00
C ARG A 186 -6.93 -21.12 10.45
N GLY A 187 -6.36 -21.07 9.25
CA GLY A 187 -5.93 -19.81 8.61
C GLY A 187 -4.53 -19.37 9.03
N GLU A 188 -4.32 -18.08 9.24
CA GLU A 188 -3.03 -17.49 9.61
C GLU A 188 -2.56 -17.90 11.02
N PHE A 189 -1.25 -17.79 11.26
CA PHE A 189 -0.70 -17.87 12.61
C PHE A 189 -1.31 -16.78 13.51
N ASN A 190 -1.44 -17.12 14.79
CA ASN A 190 -1.89 -16.19 15.82
C ASN A 190 -1.03 -16.38 17.06
N HIS A 191 -1.04 -15.38 17.93
CA HIS A 191 -0.19 -15.36 19.12
C HIS A 191 -0.35 -16.61 20.02
N ASP A 192 -1.56 -17.18 20.16
CA ASP A 192 -1.72 -18.40 20.98
C ASP A 192 -1.00 -19.61 20.37
N LEU A 193 -1.16 -19.84 19.07
CA LEU A 193 -0.52 -20.95 18.37
C LEU A 193 1.01 -20.77 18.34
N ASN A 194 1.48 -19.54 18.11
CA ASN A 194 2.89 -19.19 18.10
C ASN A 194 3.55 -19.54 19.45
N GLY A 195 2.94 -19.12 20.57
CA GLY A 195 3.46 -19.38 21.91
C GLY A 195 3.41 -20.86 22.30
N ARG A 196 2.49 -21.65 21.71
CA ARG A 196 2.47 -23.11 21.86
C ARG A 196 3.58 -23.80 21.07
N LEU A 197 3.88 -23.31 19.86
CA LEU A 197 4.98 -23.82 19.03
C LEU A 197 6.35 -23.48 19.63
N MET A 198 6.52 -22.26 20.15
CA MET A 198 7.75 -21.84 20.84
C MET A 198 8.02 -22.72 22.07
N ARG A 199 7.04 -22.86 22.97
CA ARG A 199 7.16 -23.76 24.14
C ARG A 199 7.48 -25.20 23.75
N HIS A 200 6.88 -25.69 22.66
CA HIS A 200 7.22 -27.01 22.16
C HIS A 200 8.69 -27.11 21.70
N ALA A 201 9.20 -26.08 21.02
CA ALA A 201 10.59 -26.04 20.57
C ALA A 201 11.59 -25.87 21.72
N ASP A 202 11.17 -25.29 22.86
CA ASP A 202 11.97 -25.28 24.10
C ASP A 202 12.17 -26.70 24.65
N ASP A 203 11.12 -27.53 24.62
CA ASP A 203 11.12 -28.87 25.21
C ASP A 203 11.58 -29.99 24.24
N CYS A 204 11.56 -29.74 22.93
CA CYS A 204 11.83 -30.74 21.91
C CYS A 204 13.20 -30.51 21.24
N PRO A 205 14.19 -31.42 21.40
CA PRO A 205 15.53 -31.22 20.85
C PRO A 205 15.54 -31.13 19.31
N ALA A 206 14.65 -31.88 18.64
CA ALA A 206 14.56 -31.87 17.18
C ALA A 206 14.01 -30.55 16.65
N CYS A 207 12.98 -29.97 17.29
CA CYS A 207 12.43 -28.67 16.89
C CYS A 207 13.30 -27.51 17.41
N GLY A 208 13.91 -27.64 18.58
CA GLY A 208 14.82 -26.66 19.16
C GLY A 208 16.05 -26.40 18.28
N ALA A 209 16.50 -27.39 17.52
CA ALA A 209 17.60 -27.23 16.55
C ALA A 209 17.32 -26.21 15.43
N PHE A 210 16.04 -25.90 15.15
CA PHE A 210 15.62 -24.94 14.13
C PHE A 210 15.44 -23.53 14.68
N ARG A 211 15.58 -23.32 15.99
CA ARG A 211 15.45 -21.98 16.56
C ARG A 211 16.63 -21.12 16.17
N PRO A 212 16.40 -19.89 15.67
CA PRO A 212 17.47 -18.93 15.50
C PRO A 212 18.06 -18.60 16.88
N ARG A 213 19.38 -18.41 16.95
CA ARG A 213 20.07 -18.03 18.20
C ARG A 213 19.63 -16.66 18.70
N THR A 214 19.32 -15.76 17.78
CA THR A 214 18.89 -14.38 18.05
C THR A 214 17.94 -13.95 16.95
N VAL A 215 16.87 -13.24 17.32
CA VAL A 215 15.97 -12.58 16.37
C VAL A 215 16.22 -11.07 16.42
N SER A 216 16.57 -10.48 15.28
CA SER A 216 16.76 -9.03 15.15
C SER A 216 15.54 -8.41 14.50
N ALA A 217 14.83 -7.56 15.24
CA ALA A 217 13.70 -6.80 14.70
C ALA A 217 14.13 -5.95 13.50
N ALA A 218 15.31 -5.32 13.57
CA ALA A 218 15.89 -4.56 12.46
C ALA A 218 16.06 -5.40 11.18
N LYS A 219 16.54 -6.64 11.31
CA LYS A 219 16.68 -7.53 10.14
C LYS A 219 15.32 -7.96 9.60
N VAL A 220 14.37 -8.33 10.45
CA VAL A 220 13.04 -8.76 9.99
C VAL A 220 12.31 -7.61 9.30
N TYR A 221 12.30 -6.42 9.91
CA TYR A 221 11.63 -5.24 9.36
C TYR A 221 12.32 -4.70 8.10
N GLY A 222 13.64 -4.87 7.96
CA GLY A 222 14.37 -4.54 6.74
C GLY A 222 14.11 -5.49 5.56
N LEU A 223 13.45 -6.63 5.79
CA LEU A 223 13.01 -7.55 4.73
C LEU A 223 11.58 -7.24 4.25
N LEU A 224 10.85 -6.38 4.95
CA LEU A 224 9.48 -6.03 4.58
C LEU A 224 9.45 -5.13 3.34
N PRO A 225 8.33 -5.07 2.61
CA PRO A 225 8.21 -4.19 1.47
C PRO A 225 8.34 -2.71 1.87
N ASP A 226 9.08 -1.96 1.06
CA ASP A 226 9.07 -0.50 1.04
C ASP A 226 8.06 -0.05 -0.03
N ALA A 227 7.15 0.85 0.35
CA ALA A 227 6.23 1.45 -0.60
C ALA A 227 6.74 2.83 -1.00
N ASP A 228 7.08 2.98 -2.28
CA ASP A 228 7.60 4.23 -2.81
C ASP A 228 6.49 5.28 -2.98
N LEU A 229 6.83 6.52 -2.62
CA LEU A 229 5.99 7.68 -2.84
C LEU A 229 5.96 8.02 -4.33
N GLY A 230 4.80 7.91 -4.96
CA GLY A 230 4.65 8.29 -6.37
C GLY A 230 4.79 9.79 -6.57
N ALA A 231 5.52 10.23 -7.60
CA ALA A 231 5.78 11.65 -7.90
C ALA A 231 4.50 12.49 -8.03
N GLU A 232 3.42 11.91 -8.55
CA GLU A 232 2.10 12.56 -8.70
C GLU A 232 1.41 12.87 -7.37
N LEU A 233 1.80 12.22 -6.28
CA LEU A 233 1.12 12.39 -5.00
C LEU A 233 1.35 13.80 -4.44
N ARG A 234 2.53 14.38 -4.67
CA ARG A 234 2.83 15.74 -4.24
C ARG A 234 1.84 16.72 -4.85
N LEU A 235 1.62 16.64 -6.17
CA LEU A 235 0.67 17.49 -6.87
C LEU A 235 -0.75 17.31 -6.32
N ARG A 236 -1.19 16.07 -6.08
CA ARG A 236 -2.53 15.79 -5.52
C ARG A 236 -2.72 16.32 -4.10
N VAL A 237 -1.69 16.23 -3.26
CA VAL A 237 -1.76 16.76 -1.89
C VAL A 237 -1.77 18.29 -1.94
N MET A 238 -0.88 18.91 -2.72
CA MET A 238 -0.83 20.37 -2.86
C MET A 238 -2.09 20.95 -3.51
N SER A 239 -2.65 20.30 -4.54
CA SER A 239 -3.92 20.73 -5.14
C SER A 239 -5.04 20.73 -4.11
N CYS A 240 -5.03 19.80 -3.14
CA CYS A 240 -6.00 19.77 -2.05
C CYS A 240 -5.93 21.00 -1.14
N PHE A 241 -4.77 21.64 -0.99
CA PHE A 241 -4.62 22.87 -0.20
C PHE A 241 -4.98 24.14 -1.00
N MET A 242 -4.64 24.15 -2.29
CA MET A 242 -4.84 25.31 -3.16
C MET A 242 -6.26 25.44 -3.72
N ASP A 243 -6.98 24.32 -3.87
CA ASP A 243 -8.33 24.31 -4.45
C ASP A 243 -9.37 24.88 -3.46
N PRO A 244 -10.09 25.96 -3.85
CA PRO A 244 -11.18 26.53 -3.05
C PRO A 244 -12.38 25.59 -2.86
N GLU A 245 -12.65 24.70 -3.80
CA GLU A 245 -13.77 23.74 -3.71
C GLU A 245 -13.54 22.70 -2.60
N LEU A 246 -12.27 22.46 -2.26
CA LEU A 246 -11.87 21.50 -1.23
C LEU A 246 -11.80 22.09 0.18
N VAL A 247 -12.14 23.37 0.38
CA VAL A 247 -12.20 23.98 1.72
C VAL A 247 -13.13 23.22 2.66
N GLY A 248 -14.31 22.82 2.18
CA GLY A 248 -15.26 22.03 2.96
C GLY A 248 -14.70 20.67 3.35
N TYR A 249 -13.95 20.03 2.46
CA TYR A 249 -13.25 18.77 2.75
C TYR A 249 -12.17 18.96 3.83
N ARG A 250 -11.34 20.00 3.71
CA ARG A 250 -10.28 20.29 4.68
C ARG A 250 -10.85 20.56 6.07
N LEU A 251 -11.92 21.36 6.17
CA LEU A 251 -12.62 21.62 7.43
C LEU A 251 -13.22 20.33 8.03
N PHE A 252 -13.84 19.49 7.20
CA PHE A 252 -14.36 18.20 7.64
C PHE A 252 -13.25 17.30 8.21
N VAL A 253 -12.10 17.20 7.52
CA VAL A 253 -10.95 16.41 8.01
C VAL A 253 -10.39 16.99 9.31
N ALA A 254 -10.16 18.30 9.37
CA ALA A 254 -9.64 18.98 10.54
C ALA A 254 -10.50 18.77 11.80
N THR A 255 -11.83 18.73 11.65
CA THR A 255 -12.75 18.54 12.80
C THR A 255 -12.79 17.11 13.36
N ARG A 256 -12.19 16.11 12.67
CA ARG A 256 -12.17 14.72 13.15
C ARG A 256 -11.23 14.48 14.34
N VAL A 257 -10.24 15.35 14.52
CA VAL A 257 -9.29 15.33 15.64
C VAL A 257 -9.58 16.54 16.52
N ALA A 258 -10.27 16.30 17.63
CA ALA A 258 -10.75 17.37 18.51
C ALA A 258 -10.07 17.39 19.88
N GLU A 259 -9.52 16.25 20.33
CA GLU A 259 -8.95 16.09 21.66
C GLU A 259 -7.43 15.97 21.59
N PHE A 260 -6.75 16.75 22.44
CA PHE A 260 -5.30 16.79 22.53
C PHE A 260 -4.86 16.68 23.99
N THR A 261 -3.74 16.00 24.22
CA THR A 261 -3.09 15.90 25.53
C THR A 261 -2.51 17.24 25.95
N ALA A 262 -2.01 17.33 27.18
CA ALA A 262 -1.36 18.54 27.69
C ALA A 262 -0.16 18.99 26.83
N ASP A 263 0.58 18.02 26.26
CA ASP A 263 1.74 18.25 25.39
C ASP A 263 1.35 18.57 23.94
N GLY A 264 0.05 18.57 23.62
CA GLY A 264 -0.45 18.90 22.30
C GLY A 264 -0.53 17.73 21.33
N PHE A 265 -0.32 16.49 21.79
CA PHE A 265 -0.49 15.29 20.97
C PHE A 265 -1.98 14.93 20.84
N PRO A 266 -2.44 14.44 19.69
CA PRO A 266 -3.83 14.03 19.56
C PRO A 266 -4.11 12.80 20.43
N VAL A 267 -5.19 12.86 21.22
CA VAL A 267 -5.60 11.76 22.10
C VAL A 267 -5.89 10.53 21.25
N GLN A 268 -5.22 9.43 21.57
CA GLN A 268 -5.44 8.19 20.86
C GLN A 268 -6.68 7.54 21.45
N SER A 269 -7.72 7.29 20.65
CA SER A 269 -8.88 6.57 21.16
C SER A 269 -8.41 5.24 21.72
N ARG A 270 -8.47 5.07 23.05
CA ARG A 270 -8.48 3.75 23.67
C ARG A 270 -9.72 3.08 23.11
N GLN A 271 -9.59 2.34 22.02
CA GLN A 271 -10.58 1.30 21.78
C GLN A 271 -10.47 0.42 23.02
N PRO A 272 -11.47 0.41 23.93
CA PRO A 272 -11.51 -0.69 24.86
C PRO A 272 -11.57 -1.90 23.95
N ALA A 273 -10.57 -2.80 24.04
CA ALA A 273 -10.71 -4.13 23.49
C ALA A 273 -12.10 -4.57 23.95
N ARG A 274 -13.06 -4.63 23.00
CA ARG A 274 -14.44 -4.97 23.30
C ARG A 274 -14.34 -6.18 24.18
N SER A 275 -14.73 -6.05 25.44
CA SER A 275 -14.62 -7.14 26.39
C SER A 275 -15.40 -8.28 25.76
N LEU A 276 -14.68 -9.24 25.20
CA LEU A 276 -15.20 -10.56 24.97
C LEU A 276 -15.50 -11.03 26.39
N LYS A 277 -16.74 -10.77 26.83
CA LYS A 277 -17.31 -11.43 27.99
C LYS A 277 -17.01 -12.89 27.75
N ALA A 278 -16.11 -13.42 28.56
CA ALA A 278 -15.86 -14.83 28.64
C ALA A 278 -17.20 -15.47 29.00
N SER A 279 -17.91 -15.96 27.98
CA SER A 279 -18.91 -17.01 28.17
C SER A 279 -18.14 -18.31 28.40
N GLY A 280 -17.45 -18.37 29.54
CA GLY A 280 -16.94 -19.61 30.11
C GLY A 280 -18.02 -20.17 31.03
N PRO A 281 -18.38 -21.46 30.90
CA PRO A 281 -19.33 -22.07 31.81
C PRO A 281 -18.74 -22.10 33.22
N ARG A 282 -19.52 -21.60 34.18
CA ARG A 282 -19.22 -21.75 35.61
C ARG A 282 -19.15 -23.23 35.98
N GLY A 283 -18.05 -23.60 36.64
CA GLY A 283 -18.03 -24.71 37.59
C GLY A 283 -16.99 -25.78 37.29
N LEU A 284 -15.83 -25.72 37.95
CA LEU A 284 -15.49 -26.61 39.06
C LEU A 284 -14.08 -26.34 39.58
N LEU A 285 -14.00 -26.28 40.90
CA LEU A 285 -12.81 -26.08 41.73
C LEU A 285 -11.80 -27.21 41.53
N TRP A 286 -10.50 -26.87 41.49
CA TRP A 286 -9.52 -27.56 42.33
C TRP A 286 -8.21 -26.76 42.47
N LEU A 287 -7.93 -26.33 43.69
CA LEU A 287 -6.56 -26.03 44.12
C LEU A 287 -5.82 -27.35 44.36
N ARG A 288 -4.72 -27.57 43.64
CA ARG A 288 -3.59 -28.41 44.11
C ARG A 288 -2.28 -27.77 43.66
N ARG A 289 -1.63 -27.05 44.57
CA ARG A 289 -0.56 -27.50 45.49
C ARG A 289 0.80 -27.57 44.80
N PHE A 290 1.58 -26.53 45.07
CA PHE A 290 3.03 -26.49 44.96
C PHE A 290 3.65 -27.75 45.57
N ARG A 291 4.56 -28.39 44.83
CA ARG A 291 5.49 -29.40 45.34
C ARG A 291 6.90 -28.94 44.98
N ARG A 292 7.63 -28.41 45.96
CA ARG A 292 9.09 -28.38 45.93
C ARG A 292 9.63 -28.81 47.29
N THR A 293 10.68 -29.62 47.17
CA THR A 293 11.78 -29.92 48.11
C THR A 293 11.48 -30.76 49.36
N ASP A 294 11.94 -32.02 49.27
CA ASP A 294 12.37 -32.85 50.38
C ASP A 294 13.51 -32.16 51.16
N PHE A 295 13.33 -31.95 52.45
CA PHE A 295 14.41 -31.95 53.45
C PHE A 295 13.79 -32.21 54.82
N ARG A 296 14.07 -33.38 55.40
CA ARG A 296 13.88 -33.67 56.84
C ARG A 296 15.14 -33.23 57.59
N PRO A 297 14.98 -32.76 58.84
CA PRO A 297 15.57 -33.56 59.91
C PRO A 297 14.63 -33.78 61.12
N LYS A 298 15.19 -34.40 62.15
CA LYS A 298 14.62 -35.40 63.06
C LYS A 298 14.54 -34.81 64.50
N VAL A 299 13.79 -35.51 65.36
CA VAL A 299 13.85 -35.58 66.85
C VAL A 299 13.23 -34.38 67.66
N PRO A 300 12.82 -34.53 68.95
CA PRO A 300 11.58 -35.20 69.40
C PRO A 300 10.84 -34.52 70.59
N LEU A 301 9.78 -35.21 71.06
CA LEU A 301 9.34 -35.39 72.45
C LEU A 301 8.50 -34.30 73.16
N SER A 302 7.38 -34.81 73.69
CA SER A 302 6.80 -34.57 75.02
C SER A 302 5.68 -33.53 75.21
N GLY A 303 4.67 -33.97 75.96
CA GLY A 303 3.68 -33.12 76.68
C GLY A 303 2.34 -33.00 75.97
N LYS A 304 1.37 -33.90 76.17
CA LYS A 304 0.41 -33.96 77.30
C LYS A 304 -0.71 -32.91 77.22
N GLY A 305 -1.94 -33.41 76.99
CA GLY A 305 -3.17 -32.87 77.57
C GLY A 305 -4.07 -32.02 76.66
N ASP A 306 -5.14 -32.63 76.17
CA ASP A 306 -6.49 -32.02 76.11
C ASP A 306 -7.24 -32.45 77.40
N PRO A 307 -8.36 -31.84 77.85
CA PRO A 307 -9.29 -30.95 77.11
C PRO A 307 -9.83 -29.74 77.93
N GLN A 308 -10.86 -29.08 77.37
CA GLN A 308 -11.93 -28.28 78.01
C GLN A 308 -11.68 -26.76 78.09
N SER A 309 -12.10 -25.95 77.12
CA SER A 309 -13.46 -25.52 76.73
C SER A 309 -14.15 -24.56 77.71
N SER A 310 -14.01 -23.26 77.44
CA SER A 310 -14.99 -22.24 77.83
C SER A 310 -14.80 -21.00 76.94
N GLY A 311 -15.87 -20.51 76.33
CA GLY A 311 -15.87 -19.19 75.70
C GLY A 311 -16.67 -19.07 74.42
N LEU A 312 -17.99 -19.33 74.48
CA LEU A 312 -18.95 -18.73 73.55
C LEU A 312 -18.80 -17.21 73.61
N GLY A 313 -18.70 -16.55 72.45
CA GLY A 313 -19.04 -15.14 72.33
C GLY A 313 -18.20 -14.32 71.36
N ALA A 314 -18.21 -14.62 70.05
CA ALA A 314 -17.71 -13.65 69.05
C ALA A 314 -18.14 -13.85 67.58
N HIS A 315 -19.19 -14.63 67.26
CA HIS A 315 -19.60 -14.84 65.85
C HIS A 315 -21.05 -14.46 65.50
N ALA A 316 -21.83 -13.93 66.44
CA ALA A 316 -23.19 -13.43 66.15
C ALA A 316 -23.23 -11.96 65.68
N ALA A 317 -22.15 -11.18 65.84
CA ALA A 317 -22.17 -9.73 65.57
C ALA A 317 -21.73 -9.32 64.15
N ARG A 318 -21.20 -10.23 63.32
CA ARG A 318 -20.68 -9.89 61.96
C ARG A 318 -21.60 -10.28 60.81
N VAL A 319 -22.64 -11.07 61.06
CA VAL A 319 -23.62 -11.45 60.02
C VAL A 319 -24.76 -10.42 59.92
N VAL A 320 -25.12 -9.77 61.03
CA VAL A 320 -26.18 -8.74 61.05
C VAL A 320 -25.74 -7.45 60.33
N LEU A 321 -24.45 -7.07 60.41
CA LEU A 321 -23.95 -5.84 59.81
C LEU A 321 -23.83 -5.92 58.27
N VAL A 322 -23.61 -7.11 57.72
CA VAL A 322 -23.52 -7.35 56.27
C VAL A 322 -24.91 -7.43 55.64
N LEU A 323 -25.91 -7.95 56.36
CA LEU A 323 -27.30 -8.03 55.87
C LEU A 323 -28.00 -6.65 55.87
N THR A 324 -27.68 -5.76 56.82
CA THR A 324 -28.21 -4.38 56.81
C THR A 324 -27.64 -3.53 55.68
N ALA A 325 -26.38 -3.74 55.27
CA ALA A 325 -25.77 -3.02 54.16
C ALA A 325 -26.33 -3.44 52.79
N ILE A 326 -26.73 -4.71 52.64
CA ILE A 326 -27.32 -5.24 51.40
C ILE A 326 -28.79 -4.80 51.25
N ALA A 327 -29.54 -4.68 52.35
CA ALA A 327 -30.92 -4.20 52.33
C ALA A 327 -31.04 -2.69 51.98
N LEU A 328 -30.06 -1.87 52.39
CA LEU A 328 -30.03 -0.44 52.06
C LEU A 328 -29.65 -0.15 50.60
N LEU A 329 -28.91 -1.04 49.94
CA LEU A 329 -28.52 -0.87 48.53
C LEU A 329 -29.53 -1.44 47.52
N ALA A 330 -30.52 -2.21 47.97
CA ALA A 330 -31.58 -2.76 47.13
C ALA A 330 -32.95 -2.06 47.29
N GLY A 331 -33.09 -1.14 48.25
CA GLY A 331 -34.36 -0.51 48.62
C GLY A 331 -34.68 0.85 47.99
N GLY A 332 -33.92 1.32 46.99
CA GLY A 332 -34.11 2.64 46.38
C GLY A 332 -34.46 2.55 44.91
N GLY A 333 -35.67 2.10 44.56
CA GLY A 333 -36.03 1.94 43.16
C GLY A 333 -37.48 1.59 42.83
N VAL A 334 -38.49 2.12 43.52
CA VAL A 334 -39.87 2.19 42.99
C VAL A 334 -40.62 3.39 43.60
N ALA A 335 -40.76 4.48 42.85
CA ALA A 335 -41.88 5.43 43.01
C ALA A 335 -42.10 6.22 41.71
N SER A 336 -43.32 6.11 41.17
CA SER A 336 -43.96 6.90 40.10
C SER A 336 -44.17 6.18 38.76
N ILE A 337 -45.14 5.26 38.76
CA ILE A 337 -46.00 4.97 37.60
C ILE A 337 -47.45 5.00 38.10
N TYR A 338 -48.35 5.45 37.21
CA TYR A 338 -49.79 5.74 37.31
C TYR A 338 -50.10 7.24 37.50
N GLY A 339 -50.66 7.95 36.53
CA GLY A 339 -51.04 7.61 35.16
C GLY A 339 -51.72 8.80 34.48
N LEU A 340 -51.90 8.74 33.17
CA LEU A 340 -53.15 9.10 32.49
C LEU A 340 -53.02 8.78 30.99
N PHE A 341 -53.85 7.85 30.51
CA PHE A 341 -54.21 7.76 29.11
C PHE A 341 -55.32 8.79 28.84
N GLY A 342 -55.17 9.58 27.79
CA GLY A 342 -56.19 10.47 27.27
C GLY A 342 -55.96 10.69 25.78
N ALA A 343 -56.96 10.29 24.98
CA ALA A 343 -56.92 10.15 23.53
C ALA A 343 -56.68 11.45 22.74
N GLY A 344 -56.12 11.32 21.53
CA GLY A 344 -55.99 12.42 20.58
C GLY A 344 -55.35 12.03 19.25
N ARG A 345 -56.12 11.37 18.40
CA ARG A 345 -55.85 11.15 16.97
C ARG A 345 -55.54 12.47 16.26
N ARG A 346 -54.41 12.57 15.55
CA ARG A 346 -54.23 13.37 14.32
C ARG A 346 -53.14 12.76 13.44
N ASP A 347 -53.53 12.42 12.22
CA ASP A 347 -52.66 12.14 11.09
C ASP A 347 -51.81 13.38 10.76
N THR A 348 -50.48 13.24 10.67
CA THR A 348 -49.62 14.07 9.82
C THR A 348 -48.39 13.26 9.40
N GLY A 349 -48.06 13.38 8.11
CA GLY A 349 -47.16 12.51 7.37
C GLY A 349 -45.72 12.46 7.87
N VAL A 350 -45.14 11.27 7.73
CA VAL A 350 -43.71 11.00 7.85
C VAL A 350 -42.98 11.76 6.74
N VAL A 351 -42.25 12.82 7.10
CA VAL A 351 -41.17 13.38 6.29
C VAL A 351 -39.91 12.57 6.60
N ALA A 352 -39.56 11.66 5.70
CA ALA A 352 -38.27 10.98 5.70
C ALA A 352 -37.24 11.88 5.00
N GLY A 353 -36.23 12.34 5.77
CA GLY A 353 -35.04 13.01 5.24
C GLY A 353 -34.10 12.03 4.51
N PRO A 354 -33.26 12.51 3.57
CA PRO A 354 -32.89 11.75 2.39
C PRO A 354 -31.63 10.89 2.54
N ARG A 355 -31.67 9.72 1.89
CA ARG A 355 -30.52 8.87 1.53
C ARG A 355 -30.02 9.28 0.14
N PRO A 356 -28.71 9.28 -0.14
CA PRO A 356 -28.21 9.53 -1.49
C PRO A 356 -28.35 8.27 -2.35
N THR A 357 -29.17 8.37 -3.40
CA THR A 357 -29.25 7.41 -4.50
C THR A 357 -28.56 7.98 -5.73
N ALA A 358 -27.66 7.20 -6.30
CA ALA A 358 -27.03 7.43 -7.59
C ALA A 358 -28.07 7.42 -8.72
N PHE A 359 -27.98 8.38 -9.64
CA PHE A 359 -28.74 8.36 -10.89
C PHE A 359 -27.82 8.03 -12.08
N PRO A 360 -28.28 7.19 -13.02
CA PRO A 360 -27.55 6.84 -14.25
C PRO A 360 -27.76 7.90 -15.34
N GLY A 361 -26.67 8.26 -16.03
CA GLY A 361 -26.71 9.15 -17.18
C GLY A 361 -27.22 8.42 -18.43
N THR A 362 -28.35 8.89 -18.96
CA THR A 362 -28.91 8.50 -20.25
C THR A 362 -28.24 9.24 -21.40
N SER A 363 -27.88 8.49 -22.44
CA SER A 363 -27.33 8.94 -23.72
C SER A 363 -28.25 9.91 -24.46
N LEU A 364 -27.69 11.01 -24.98
CA LEU A 364 -28.31 11.81 -26.02
C LEU A 364 -27.85 11.29 -27.40
N GLU A 365 -28.79 10.79 -28.19
CA GLU A 365 -28.67 10.75 -29.66
C GLU A 365 -28.84 12.15 -30.26
N PRO A 366 -28.17 12.42 -31.38
CA PRO A 366 -28.70 13.33 -32.39
C PRO A 366 -28.92 12.63 -33.75
N GLY A 367 -30.20 12.41 -34.06
CA GLY A 367 -30.89 12.80 -35.30
C GLY A 367 -30.22 12.61 -36.67
N LEU A 368 -30.76 11.67 -37.43
CA LEU A 368 -30.68 11.58 -38.89
C LEU A 368 -31.26 12.83 -39.59
N GLY A 369 -30.45 13.50 -40.40
CA GLY A 369 -30.88 14.49 -41.40
C GLY A 369 -30.03 14.37 -42.67
N ARG A 370 -30.68 14.32 -43.84
CA ARG A 370 -30.10 14.24 -45.20
C ARG A 370 -31.01 15.06 -46.14
N PRO A 371 -30.58 15.51 -47.34
CA PRO A 371 -29.39 16.30 -47.72
C PRO A 371 -29.79 17.63 -48.44
N SER A 372 -28.84 18.51 -48.72
CA SER A 372 -28.89 19.34 -49.93
C SER A 372 -27.50 19.62 -50.47
N ALA A 373 -27.42 19.53 -51.79
CA ALA A 373 -26.25 19.65 -52.62
C ALA A 373 -26.08 21.09 -53.10
N ASP A 374 -24.84 21.57 -53.15
CA ASP A 374 -24.31 22.34 -54.27
C ASP A 374 -22.77 22.26 -54.23
N HIS A 375 -22.19 21.86 -55.36
CA HIS A 375 -20.76 21.69 -55.69
C HIS A 375 -20.22 22.99 -56.37
N PRO A 376 -18.91 23.20 -56.70
CA PRO A 376 -17.87 22.19 -56.97
C PRO A 376 -16.40 22.47 -56.53
N ASP A 377 -15.63 21.38 -56.54
CA ASP A 377 -14.20 21.13 -56.86
C ASP A 377 -13.07 22.14 -56.58
N ALA A 378 -12.07 21.69 -55.80
CA ALA A 378 -10.72 21.37 -56.31
C ALA A 378 -9.79 20.75 -55.23
N GLY A 379 -9.20 19.58 -55.52
CA GLY A 379 -7.79 19.29 -55.19
C GLY A 379 -7.45 18.34 -54.03
N ALA A 380 -7.11 17.10 -54.39
CA ALA A 380 -6.14 16.20 -53.74
C ALA A 380 -6.50 15.52 -52.38
N HIS A 381 -7.12 14.34 -52.50
CA HIS A 381 -6.98 13.26 -51.51
C HIS A 381 -5.56 12.66 -51.63
N LEU A 382 -4.72 12.82 -50.60
CA LEU A 382 -3.55 11.99 -50.40
C LEU A 382 -3.97 10.78 -49.56
N ASP A 383 -3.96 9.60 -50.17
CA ASP A 383 -3.95 8.32 -49.47
C ASP A 383 -2.64 8.21 -48.67
N ILE A 384 -2.69 8.56 -47.38
CA ILE A 384 -1.59 8.24 -46.46
C ILE A 384 -1.79 6.78 -46.04
N ALA A 385 -1.09 5.88 -46.72
CA ALA A 385 -0.82 4.55 -46.20
C ALA A 385 -0.19 4.65 -44.80
N PRO A 386 -0.57 3.82 -43.81
CA PRO A 386 0.07 3.84 -42.50
C PRO A 386 1.55 3.52 -42.68
N VAL A 387 2.40 4.42 -42.15
CA VAL A 387 3.85 4.33 -42.22
C VAL A 387 4.29 3.01 -41.58
N SER A 388 4.93 2.15 -42.37
CA SER A 388 5.48 0.89 -41.87
C SER A 388 6.61 1.18 -40.87
N ALA A 389 6.51 0.64 -39.66
CA ALA A 389 7.45 0.86 -38.56
C ALA A 389 8.88 0.33 -38.82
N THR A 390 9.15 -0.24 -40.00
CA THR A 390 10.48 -0.74 -40.35
C THR A 390 11.37 0.34 -40.99
N PHE A 391 10.80 1.41 -41.58
CA PHE A 391 11.57 2.55 -42.12
C PHE A 391 10.76 3.86 -42.00
N PRO A 392 10.88 4.60 -40.90
CA PRO A 392 10.34 5.96 -40.84
C PRO A 392 11.14 6.87 -41.79
N LEU A 393 10.42 7.80 -42.43
CA LEU A 393 10.93 8.74 -43.44
C LEU A 393 12.25 9.39 -43.00
N GLY A 394 13.28 9.27 -43.85
CA GLY A 394 14.60 9.89 -43.66
C GLY A 394 15.71 8.99 -43.11
N SER A 395 15.40 7.75 -42.70
CA SER A 395 16.42 6.82 -42.20
C SER A 395 17.15 6.08 -43.33
N ARG A 396 18.49 6.05 -43.30
CA ARG A 396 19.34 5.27 -44.23
C ARG A 396 19.79 3.91 -43.66
N ALA A 397 19.34 3.54 -42.46
CA ALA A 397 19.63 2.25 -41.83
C ALA A 397 18.48 1.80 -40.91
N SER A 398 18.26 0.48 -40.85
CA SER A 398 17.21 -0.18 -40.05
C SER A 398 17.55 -0.19 -38.55
N SER A 399 16.55 0.00 -37.68
CA SER A 399 16.69 -0.02 -36.22
C SER A 399 16.46 -1.42 -35.58
N ALA A 400 16.35 -2.47 -36.39
CA ALA A 400 16.18 -3.82 -35.89
C ALA A 400 17.49 -4.35 -35.24
N PRO A 401 17.45 -5.00 -34.07
CA PRO A 401 18.63 -5.64 -33.48
C PRO A 401 19.15 -6.77 -34.41
N PRO A 402 20.46 -7.10 -34.41
CA PRO A 402 21.04 -8.11 -35.30
C PRO A 402 20.39 -9.49 -35.22
N THR A 403 19.74 -9.80 -34.10
CA THR A 403 18.96 -11.04 -33.87
C THR A 403 17.72 -11.14 -34.77
N ALA A 404 17.27 -10.03 -35.36
CA ALA A 404 16.13 -9.95 -36.27
C ALA A 404 16.51 -10.06 -37.76
N LEU A 405 17.80 -10.24 -38.09
CA LEU A 405 18.22 -10.62 -39.44
C LEU A 405 18.22 -12.16 -39.54
N PRO A 406 17.69 -12.75 -40.62
CA PRO A 406 17.86 -14.19 -40.84
C PRO A 406 19.36 -14.48 -40.92
N ALA A 407 19.84 -15.41 -40.10
CA ALA A 407 21.20 -15.91 -40.19
C ALA A 407 21.41 -16.52 -41.58
N SER A 408 22.13 -15.82 -42.46
CA SER A 408 22.78 -16.47 -43.61
C SER A 408 23.91 -17.34 -43.09
N SER A 409 23.60 -18.56 -42.69
CA SER A 409 24.57 -19.64 -42.65
C SER A 409 24.51 -20.38 -43.98
N VAL A 410 25.34 -19.95 -44.93
CA VAL A 410 25.88 -20.88 -45.93
C VAL A 410 27.14 -21.48 -45.30
N PRO A 411 27.20 -22.81 -45.19
CA PRO A 411 28.23 -23.48 -45.96
C PRO A 411 27.62 -24.52 -46.89
N SER A 412 28.06 -24.46 -48.14
CA SER A 412 27.84 -25.47 -49.16
C SER A 412 28.43 -26.81 -48.71
N ASN A 413 27.62 -27.86 -48.68
CA ASN A 413 27.85 -29.06 -49.49
C ASN A 413 26.73 -30.10 -49.30
N SER A 414 26.36 -30.68 -50.45
CA SER A 414 25.78 -32.02 -50.63
C SER A 414 24.30 -32.20 -50.29
N ALA A 415 23.49 -32.07 -51.34
CA ALA A 415 22.39 -32.94 -51.74
C ALA A 415 21.75 -33.82 -50.64
N ASP A 416 20.49 -33.52 -50.31
CA ASP A 416 19.44 -34.49 -50.59
C ASP A 416 18.09 -33.81 -50.77
N GLU A 417 17.34 -34.31 -51.74
CA GLU A 417 15.98 -33.91 -52.06
C GLU A 417 15.04 -34.06 -50.85
N SER A 418 14.19 -33.06 -50.62
CA SER A 418 12.81 -33.34 -50.21
C SER A 418 11.89 -32.20 -50.62
N THR A 419 11.28 -32.41 -51.78
CA THR A 419 10.02 -31.81 -52.22
C THR A 419 8.98 -31.91 -51.09
N GLY A 420 8.71 -30.81 -50.39
CA GLY A 420 7.80 -30.75 -49.25
C GLY A 420 6.60 -29.85 -49.50
N SER A 421 5.62 -30.36 -50.25
CA SER A 421 4.18 -30.03 -50.21
C SER A 421 3.78 -28.60 -49.77
N ARG A 422 3.34 -27.76 -50.72
CA ARG A 422 2.55 -26.54 -50.46
C ARG A 422 1.38 -26.95 -49.55
N ALA A 423 1.44 -26.59 -48.27
CA ALA A 423 0.41 -26.96 -47.31
C ALA A 423 -0.93 -26.41 -47.78
N LYS A 424 -1.84 -27.30 -48.20
CA LYS A 424 -3.23 -26.93 -48.47
C LYS A 424 -3.84 -26.43 -47.16
N ASN A 425 -4.56 -25.31 -47.20
CA ASN A 425 -5.20 -24.65 -46.05
C ASN A 425 -4.21 -24.08 -45.00
N ALA A 426 -3.21 -23.31 -45.43
CA ALA A 426 -2.27 -22.63 -44.55
C ALA A 426 -2.77 -21.24 -44.12
N LEU A 427 -2.45 -20.85 -42.87
CA LEU A 427 -2.69 -19.51 -42.35
C LEU A 427 -1.39 -18.69 -42.40
N VAL A 428 -1.42 -17.56 -43.11
CA VAL A 428 -0.33 -16.59 -43.19
C VAL A 428 -0.66 -15.38 -42.33
N LEU A 429 0.32 -14.91 -41.53
CA LEU A 429 0.19 -13.76 -40.63
C LEU A 429 1.12 -12.63 -41.09
N SER A 430 0.65 -11.39 -40.99
CA SER A 430 1.46 -10.20 -41.22
C SER A 430 1.01 -9.03 -40.32
N PRO A 431 1.89 -8.38 -39.53
CA PRO A 431 3.29 -8.74 -39.27
C PRO A 431 3.44 -9.86 -38.22
N LEU A 432 4.61 -10.49 -38.14
CA LEU A 432 4.97 -11.46 -37.08
C LEU A 432 5.55 -10.77 -35.82
N TYR A 433 5.87 -9.48 -35.91
CA TYR A 433 6.35 -8.65 -34.81
C TYR A 433 5.60 -7.33 -34.80
N LEU A 434 5.12 -6.91 -33.64
CA LEU A 434 4.29 -5.73 -33.43
C LEU A 434 4.88 -4.91 -32.26
N ASP A 435 5.58 -3.81 -32.57
CA ASP A 435 5.96 -2.80 -31.57
C ASP A 435 4.83 -1.77 -31.46
N LEU A 436 4.13 -1.79 -30.33
CA LEU A 436 3.06 -0.84 -30.03
C LEU A 436 3.60 0.52 -29.56
N ALA A 437 4.90 0.63 -29.34
CA ALA A 437 5.54 1.80 -28.77
C ALA A 437 4.78 2.28 -27.52
N GLY A 438 4.35 3.55 -27.50
CA GLY A 438 3.52 4.16 -26.48
C GLY A 438 2.00 3.88 -26.60
N GLY A 439 1.55 3.31 -27.72
CA GLY A 439 0.15 2.95 -27.96
C GLY A 439 -0.30 1.65 -27.28
N ALA A 440 -1.61 1.48 -27.09
CA ALA A 440 -2.19 0.24 -26.53
C ALA A 440 -2.74 -0.71 -27.60
N ASP A 441 -2.87 -0.25 -28.84
CA ASP A 441 -3.57 -0.93 -29.92
C ASP A 441 -2.66 -1.20 -31.12
N GLY A 442 -2.80 -2.38 -31.71
CA GLY A 442 -2.20 -2.74 -32.98
C GLY A 442 -3.05 -3.76 -33.74
N SER A 443 -2.57 -4.18 -34.90
CA SER A 443 -3.34 -5.07 -35.78
C SER A 443 -2.46 -6.09 -36.49
N VAL A 444 -2.99 -7.30 -36.65
CA VAL A 444 -2.38 -8.39 -37.42
C VAL A 444 -3.35 -8.82 -38.52
N GLU A 445 -2.90 -8.87 -39.77
CA GLU A 445 -3.64 -9.43 -40.89
C GLU A 445 -3.42 -10.95 -40.97
N LEU A 446 -4.51 -11.70 -41.02
CA LEU A 446 -4.54 -13.14 -41.23
C LEU A 446 -5.04 -13.41 -42.64
N ARG A 447 -4.33 -14.23 -43.43
CA ARG A 447 -4.74 -14.63 -44.79
C ARG A 447 -4.75 -16.15 -44.93
N ALA A 448 -5.81 -16.68 -45.54
CA ALA A 448 -5.89 -18.11 -45.87
C ALA A 448 -5.27 -18.40 -47.24
N GLU A 449 -4.26 -19.27 -47.27
CA GLU A 449 -3.59 -19.73 -48.49
C GLU A 449 -3.83 -21.22 -48.74
N GLY A 450 -4.00 -21.61 -50.01
CA GLY A 450 -4.14 -23.01 -50.39
C GLY A 450 -5.48 -23.66 -50.03
N GLY A 451 -6.47 -22.90 -49.56
CA GLY A 451 -7.86 -23.33 -49.33
C GLY A 451 -8.51 -22.66 -48.10
N PRO A 452 -9.76 -23.00 -47.73
CA PRO A 452 -10.45 -22.40 -46.58
C PRO A 452 -9.82 -22.82 -45.24
N VAL A 453 -9.72 -21.87 -44.30
CA VAL A 453 -9.06 -22.07 -43.00
C VAL A 453 -9.96 -21.59 -41.86
N SER A 454 -10.28 -22.48 -40.93
CA SER A 454 -10.78 -22.11 -39.60
C SER A 454 -9.60 -21.81 -38.70
N TRP A 455 -9.57 -20.62 -38.08
CA TRP A 455 -8.45 -20.17 -37.28
C TRP A 455 -8.87 -19.79 -35.85
N GLN A 456 -7.93 -19.85 -34.93
CA GLN A 456 -8.11 -19.47 -33.53
C GLN A 456 -6.86 -18.76 -33.00
N ALA A 457 -7.04 -17.70 -32.24
CA ALA A 457 -6.01 -16.94 -31.56
C ALA A 457 -6.08 -17.22 -30.05
N ASN A 458 -4.94 -17.58 -29.46
CA ASN A 458 -4.78 -17.74 -28.03
C ASN A 458 -3.89 -16.60 -27.50
N SER A 459 -4.47 -15.76 -26.65
CA SER A 459 -3.80 -14.65 -25.98
C SER A 459 -4.09 -14.72 -24.48
N ARG A 460 -3.14 -14.29 -23.65
CA ARG A 460 -3.29 -14.19 -22.19
C ARG A 460 -3.12 -12.73 -21.77
N ALA A 461 -3.78 -12.33 -20.68
CA ALA A 461 -3.61 -11.01 -20.10
C ALA A 461 -2.10 -10.72 -19.88
N PRO A 462 -1.62 -9.51 -20.21
CA PRO A 462 -2.39 -8.30 -20.51
C PRO A 462 -2.89 -8.15 -21.96
N LEU A 463 -2.55 -9.06 -22.88
CA LEU A 463 -2.98 -9.01 -24.29
C LEU A 463 -4.40 -9.55 -24.50
N ARG A 464 -5.17 -8.86 -25.34
CA ARG A 464 -6.45 -9.32 -25.88
C ARG A 464 -6.43 -9.19 -27.40
N ALA A 465 -6.82 -10.26 -28.08
CA ALA A 465 -7.03 -10.27 -29.53
C ALA A 465 -8.54 -10.32 -29.83
N ASP A 466 -9.01 -9.52 -30.78
CA ASP A 466 -10.40 -9.55 -31.24
C ASP A 466 -10.49 -9.40 -32.77
N PRO A 467 -11.18 -10.30 -33.50
CA PRO A 467 -11.81 -11.53 -33.01
C PRO A 467 -10.79 -12.61 -32.59
N MET A 468 -11.17 -13.49 -31.66
CA MET A 468 -10.32 -14.62 -31.20
C MET A 468 -10.42 -15.87 -32.07
N SER A 469 -11.39 -15.96 -32.98
CA SER A 469 -11.55 -17.08 -33.91
C SER A 469 -12.37 -16.67 -35.11
N GLY A 470 -12.20 -17.38 -36.23
CA GLY A 470 -12.98 -17.13 -37.43
C GLY A 470 -12.80 -18.20 -38.50
N HIS A 471 -13.54 -18.06 -39.59
CA HIS A 471 -13.41 -18.90 -40.77
C HIS A 471 -13.15 -18.05 -42.00
N LEU A 472 -12.09 -18.36 -42.73
CA LEU A 472 -11.66 -17.65 -43.93
C LEU A 472 -11.85 -18.55 -45.15
N LYS A 473 -12.46 -18.02 -46.20
CA LYS A 473 -12.43 -18.66 -47.53
C LYS A 473 -11.03 -18.56 -48.13
N ALA A 474 -10.74 -19.40 -49.12
CA ALA A 474 -9.44 -19.37 -49.81
C ALA A 474 -9.13 -17.96 -50.35
N GLY A 475 -7.97 -17.41 -50.02
CA GLY A 475 -7.53 -16.07 -50.43
C GLY A 475 -8.14 -14.93 -49.63
N GLN A 476 -9.04 -15.19 -48.67
CA GLN A 476 -9.64 -14.17 -47.82
C GLN A 476 -8.68 -13.77 -46.70
N SER A 477 -8.69 -12.49 -46.34
CA SER A 477 -8.02 -11.98 -45.14
C SER A 477 -8.98 -11.37 -44.12
N VAL A 478 -8.53 -11.33 -42.86
CA VAL A 478 -9.20 -10.65 -41.75
C VAL A 478 -8.17 -9.95 -40.89
N THR A 479 -8.53 -8.78 -40.38
CA THR A 479 -7.70 -8.02 -39.44
C THR A 479 -8.09 -8.36 -38.02
N VAL A 480 -7.15 -8.89 -37.24
CA VAL A 480 -7.29 -9.14 -35.81
C VAL A 480 -6.70 -7.95 -35.07
N ARG A 481 -7.52 -7.27 -34.27
CA ARG A 481 -7.10 -6.17 -33.41
C ARG A 481 -6.44 -6.74 -32.16
N VAL A 482 -5.33 -6.16 -31.77
CA VAL A 482 -4.54 -6.53 -30.61
C VAL A 482 -4.53 -5.35 -29.66
N HIS A 483 -5.05 -5.55 -28.46
CA HIS A 483 -5.08 -4.55 -27.39
C HIS A 483 -4.28 -5.04 -26.19
N VAL A 484 -3.38 -4.22 -25.65
CA VAL A 484 -2.69 -4.49 -24.38
C VAL A 484 -3.35 -3.68 -23.27
N SER A 485 -3.95 -4.38 -22.31
CA SER A 485 -4.44 -3.74 -21.08
C SER A 485 -3.25 -3.39 -20.18
N ARG A 486 -2.78 -2.15 -20.28
CA ARG A 486 -1.53 -1.70 -19.66
C ARG A 486 -1.64 -0.31 -19.04
N GLN A 487 -0.71 0.01 -18.15
CA GLN A 487 -0.49 1.39 -17.69
C GLN A 487 0.37 2.15 -18.73
N PRO A 488 0.16 3.46 -18.94
CA PRO A 488 0.90 4.25 -19.93
C PRO A 488 2.43 4.19 -19.77
N SER A 489 2.93 4.04 -18.54
CA SER A 489 4.35 3.95 -18.20
C SER A 489 4.92 2.52 -18.18
N SER A 490 4.13 1.52 -18.55
CA SER A 490 4.58 0.13 -18.55
C SER A 490 5.42 -0.21 -19.79
N ARG A 491 6.41 -1.07 -19.58
CA ARG A 491 7.12 -1.79 -20.65
C ARG A 491 6.82 -3.27 -20.54
N GLY A 492 6.81 -3.99 -21.65
CA GLY A 492 6.65 -5.43 -21.63
C GLY A 492 6.68 -6.05 -23.02
N GLU A 493 6.76 -7.38 -23.04
CA GLU A 493 6.57 -8.20 -24.22
C GLU A 493 5.59 -9.32 -23.92
N SER A 494 4.86 -9.77 -24.93
CA SER A 494 4.05 -10.97 -24.85
C SER A 494 3.75 -11.51 -26.26
N THR A 495 3.30 -12.76 -26.34
CA THR A 495 3.11 -13.48 -27.61
C THR A 495 1.66 -13.91 -27.79
N ILE A 496 1.13 -13.76 -29.00
CA ILE A 496 -0.17 -14.32 -29.41
C ILE A 496 0.09 -15.53 -30.31
N THR A 497 -0.56 -16.66 -30.02
CA THR A 497 -0.43 -17.88 -30.83
C THR A 497 -1.67 -18.10 -31.68
N PHE A 498 -1.49 -18.24 -32.99
CA PHE A 498 -2.56 -18.54 -33.95
C PHE A 498 -2.50 -19.99 -34.44
N MET A 499 -3.67 -20.61 -34.54
CA MET A 499 -3.89 -21.94 -35.09
C MET A 499 -4.72 -21.84 -36.38
N PRO A 500 -4.54 -22.75 -37.36
CA PRO A 500 -3.60 -23.89 -37.39
C PRO A 500 -2.14 -23.47 -37.64
N GLY A 501 -1.19 -24.33 -37.27
CA GLY A 501 0.25 -24.10 -37.51
C GLY A 501 1.03 -23.43 -36.38
N ARG A 502 0.39 -23.11 -35.24
CA ARG A 502 1.01 -22.50 -34.03
C ARG A 502 1.91 -21.31 -34.36
N LYS A 503 1.49 -20.46 -35.30
CA LYS A 503 2.22 -19.26 -35.69
C LYS A 503 2.16 -18.24 -34.54
N GLN A 504 3.28 -17.64 -34.20
CA GLN A 504 3.39 -16.71 -33.08
C GLN A 504 3.60 -15.28 -33.58
N VAL A 505 2.89 -14.33 -32.99
CA VAL A 505 3.12 -12.90 -33.16
C VAL A 505 3.68 -12.36 -31.86
N HIS A 506 4.88 -11.80 -31.92
CA HIS A 506 5.54 -11.16 -30.78
C HIS A 506 5.09 -9.71 -30.69
N VAL A 507 4.60 -9.30 -29.52
CA VAL A 507 4.10 -7.94 -29.27
C VAL A 507 4.91 -7.31 -28.17
N THR A 508 5.47 -6.12 -28.41
CA THR A 508 6.20 -5.33 -27.42
C THR A 508 5.53 -3.98 -27.23
N TRP A 509 5.68 -3.41 -26.03
CA TRP A 509 5.22 -2.07 -25.72
C TRP A 509 6.18 -1.39 -24.75
N ARG A 510 6.21 -0.06 -24.82
CA ARG A 510 7.07 0.81 -24.02
C ARG A 510 6.28 2.02 -23.52
N PRO A 511 6.83 2.78 -22.56
CA PRO A 511 6.24 4.04 -22.16
C PRO A 511 6.11 4.99 -23.35
N ASP A 512 5.07 5.82 -23.37
CA ASP A 512 5.00 6.96 -24.29
C ASP A 512 6.31 7.75 -24.21
N ALA A 513 6.90 8.06 -25.36
CA ALA A 513 7.94 9.08 -25.37
C ALA A 513 7.28 10.38 -24.88
N PRO A 514 7.93 11.16 -23.99
CA PRO A 514 7.42 12.49 -23.68
C PRO A 514 7.24 13.23 -25.00
N SER A 515 6.08 13.88 -25.17
CA SER A 515 5.86 14.76 -26.33
C SER A 515 7.10 15.65 -26.49
N PRO A 516 7.67 15.77 -27.71
CA PRO A 516 8.65 16.83 -27.91
C PRO A 516 7.97 18.13 -27.49
N ASP A 517 8.62 18.89 -26.62
CA ASP A 517 8.18 20.21 -26.21
C ASP A 517 7.67 20.96 -27.44
N PRO A 518 6.55 21.71 -27.36
CA PRO A 518 6.16 22.56 -28.46
C PRO A 518 7.33 23.50 -28.75
N THR A 519 7.96 23.32 -29.91
CA THR A 519 8.96 24.24 -30.43
C THR A 519 8.40 25.64 -30.30
N PRO A 520 9.11 26.60 -29.67
CA PRO A 520 8.58 27.93 -29.47
C PRO A 520 8.22 28.52 -30.84
N SER A 521 6.94 28.84 -31.02
CA SER A 521 6.47 29.59 -32.18
C SER A 521 7.22 30.93 -32.20
N PRO A 522 7.74 31.38 -33.36
CA PRO A 522 8.52 32.60 -33.44
C PRO A 522 7.67 33.78 -32.99
N THR A 523 8.11 34.46 -31.93
CA THR A 523 7.49 35.71 -31.49
C THR A 523 7.62 36.75 -32.61
N PRO A 524 6.51 37.37 -33.07
CA PRO A 524 6.60 38.45 -34.05
C PRO A 524 7.34 39.62 -33.41
N THR A 525 8.38 40.08 -34.11
CA THR A 525 9.18 41.26 -33.75
C THR A 525 8.29 42.49 -33.66
N GLY A 526 7.83 42.80 -32.44
CA GLY A 526 7.22 44.07 -32.09
C GLY A 526 8.31 45.07 -31.72
N SER A 527 8.42 46.13 -32.50
CA SER A 527 9.30 47.27 -32.29
C SER A 527 9.21 47.83 -30.86
N ALA A 528 10.33 47.91 -30.16
CA ALA A 528 10.49 48.76 -28.99
C ALA A 528 11.47 49.90 -29.31
N PRO A 529 11.14 51.17 -28.99
CA PRO A 529 12.03 52.30 -29.17
C PRO A 529 13.04 52.35 -28.00
N GLY A 530 14.34 52.28 -28.33
CA GLY A 530 15.43 52.46 -27.38
C GLY A 530 16.41 53.51 -27.89
N GLU A 531 16.61 54.55 -27.07
CA GLU A 531 17.53 55.67 -27.24
C GLU A 531 19.01 55.27 -27.47
N PRO A 532 19.82 56.17 -28.07
CA PRO A 532 21.12 55.82 -28.64
C PRO A 532 22.23 55.75 -27.59
N SER A 533 22.95 54.62 -27.56
CA SER A 533 24.23 54.51 -26.85
C SER A 533 25.40 54.69 -27.81
N SER A 534 26.31 55.61 -27.45
CA SER A 534 27.50 56.01 -28.20
C SER A 534 28.55 54.90 -28.36
N PRO A 535 29.39 54.93 -29.42
CA PRO A 535 30.34 53.86 -29.72
C PRO A 535 31.67 53.96 -28.94
N PRO A 536 32.45 52.86 -28.82
CA PRO A 536 33.64 52.81 -27.98
C PRO A 536 34.86 53.47 -28.66
N GLY A 537 35.60 54.26 -27.89
CA GLY A 537 36.78 54.99 -28.33
C GLY A 537 38.05 54.12 -28.48
N THR A 538 38.72 54.28 -29.61
CA THR A 538 40.00 53.70 -29.99
C THR A 538 41.17 54.34 -29.22
N GLN A 539 42.07 53.52 -28.67
CA GLN A 539 43.31 53.99 -28.00
C GLN A 539 44.39 54.39 -29.02
N ARG A 540 45.11 55.48 -28.74
CA ARG A 540 46.30 55.99 -29.46
C ARG A 540 47.40 56.35 -28.42
N PRO A 541 48.71 56.24 -28.74
CA PRO A 541 49.75 55.89 -27.76
C PRO A 541 50.40 57.06 -27.02
N THR A 542 51.00 56.70 -25.88
CA THR A 542 51.68 57.49 -24.85
C THR A 542 52.99 58.13 -25.34
N SER A 543 53.24 59.37 -24.94
CA SER A 543 54.53 60.08 -25.04
C SER A 543 55.14 60.29 -23.64
N PRO A 544 56.48 60.39 -23.49
CA PRO A 544 57.20 60.14 -22.23
C PRO A 544 57.41 61.40 -21.36
N PRO A 545 57.75 61.25 -20.06
CA PRO A 545 57.99 62.38 -19.16
C PRO A 545 59.44 62.90 -19.19
N PRO A 546 59.69 64.16 -18.79
CA PRO A 546 61.03 64.75 -18.81
C PRO A 546 61.84 64.41 -17.55
N SER A 547 63.13 64.18 -17.78
CA SER A 547 64.20 63.91 -16.81
C SER A 547 64.74 65.17 -16.13
N ARG A 548 65.06 65.10 -14.82
CA ARG A 548 66.09 65.91 -14.13
C ARG A 548 66.59 65.23 -12.84
N PRO A 549 67.77 65.60 -12.29
CA PRO A 549 68.82 64.62 -11.93
C PRO A 549 69.12 64.49 -10.41
N LYS A 550 69.84 63.39 -10.11
CA LYS A 550 70.54 62.99 -8.86
C LYS A 550 71.36 64.12 -8.18
N PRO A 551 71.66 64.06 -6.86
CA PRO A 551 72.40 62.98 -6.17
C PRO A 551 71.56 61.92 -5.47
#